data_AF-A0A5B7H587-F1
#
_entry.id   AF-A0A5B7H587-F1
#
_cell.length_a   1.000
_cell.length_b   1.000
_cell.length_c   1.000
_cell.angle_alpha   90.00
_cell.angle_beta   90.00
_cell.angle_gamma   90.00
#
_symmetry.space_group_name_H-M   'P 1'
#
loop_
_entity.id
_entity.type
_entity.pdbx_description
1 polymer ?
#
loop_
_entity_poly.entity_id
_entity_poly.type
_entity_poly.pdbx_seq_one_letter_code
_entity_poly.pdbx_strand_id
1 'polypeptide(L)'
;MKSQRGWRHKLTAIVKELGELRQVIQTSKTDVDKKLEEMQEKIDTQSLIIWHQQMFLEKIDRKERENKLVLLGVADQNEAMEGATNDEDKIKKIWEAIGDSTEVHSHRRLGILDPSGTKRRPILLEVASITDRDAVLEKAKRMKTLGTPYDKIYIKKDTHPTVRQE
;
A
#
# COMPACT_ATOMS: atom_id res chain seq x y z
N MET A 1 -70.81 44.94 1.88
CA MET A 1 -70.02 44.52 0.69
C MET A 1 -68.57 45.07 0.60
N LYS A 2 -68.06 45.85 1.58
CA LYS A 2 -66.66 46.37 1.55
C LYS A 2 -65.59 45.37 2.03
N SER A 3 -65.97 44.40 2.88
CA SER A 3 -65.04 43.41 3.45
C SER A 3 -64.46 42.45 2.40
N GLN A 4 -65.28 41.94 1.47
CA GLN A 4 -64.82 40.97 0.46
C GLN A 4 -63.75 41.49 -0.53
N ARG A 5 -63.66 42.80 -0.77
CA ARG A 5 -62.63 43.38 -1.66
C ARG A 5 -61.25 43.40 -1.03
N GLY A 6 -61.15 43.73 0.27
CA GLY A 6 -59.87 43.72 0.99
C GLY A 6 -59.24 42.33 1.09
N TRP A 7 -60.07 41.30 1.27
CA TRP A 7 -59.62 39.90 1.27
C TRP A 7 -59.11 39.44 -0.10
N ARG A 8 -59.76 39.86 -1.19
CA ARG A 8 -59.30 39.56 -2.56
C ARG A 8 -57.93 40.17 -2.85
N HIS A 9 -57.67 41.40 -2.43
CA HIS A 9 -56.36 42.03 -2.63
C HIS A 9 -55.24 41.36 -1.83
N LYS A 10 -55.52 40.94 -0.58
CA LYS A 10 -54.56 40.17 0.22
C LYS A 10 -54.28 38.79 -0.39
N LEU A 11 -55.31 38.10 -0.87
CA LEU A 11 -55.16 36.82 -1.59
C LEU A 11 -54.31 36.98 -2.85
N THR A 12 -54.52 38.03 -3.65
CA THR A 12 -53.68 38.28 -4.84
C THR A 12 -52.24 38.62 -4.50
N ALA A 13 -51.98 39.33 -3.40
CA ALA A 13 -50.62 39.62 -2.94
C ALA A 13 -49.89 38.35 -2.48
N ILE A 14 -50.55 37.51 -1.70
CA ILE A 14 -49.99 36.23 -1.23
C ILE A 14 -49.70 35.30 -2.41
N VAL A 15 -50.60 35.21 -3.39
CA VAL A 15 -50.37 34.39 -4.60
C VAL A 15 -49.17 34.90 -5.41
N LYS A 16 -48.96 36.23 -5.45
CA LYS A 16 -47.80 36.83 -6.12
C LYS A 16 -46.49 36.51 -5.38
N GLU A 17 -46.46 36.68 -4.06
CA GLU A 17 -45.30 36.35 -3.23
C GLU A 17 -44.94 34.87 -3.28
N LEU A 18 -45.94 33.97 -3.27
CA LEU A 18 -45.72 32.53 -3.45
C LEU A 18 -45.20 32.19 -4.85
N GLY A 19 -45.63 32.93 -5.88
CA GLY A 19 -45.12 32.80 -7.24
C GLY A 19 -43.64 33.20 -7.35
N GLU A 20 -43.27 34.34 -6.74
CA GLU A 20 -41.88 34.81 -6.68
C GLU A 20 -41.00 33.86 -5.87
N LEU A 21 -41.49 33.37 -4.73
CA LEU A 21 -40.76 32.43 -3.87
C LEU A 21 -40.57 31.06 -4.55
N ARG A 22 -41.58 30.59 -5.29
CA ARG A 22 -41.45 29.38 -6.15
C ARG A 22 -40.40 29.58 -7.23
N GLN A 23 -40.33 30.75 -7.85
CA GLN A 23 -39.35 31.06 -8.88
C GLN A 23 -37.93 31.07 -8.30
N VAL A 24 -37.72 31.68 -7.13
CA VAL A 24 -36.43 31.68 -6.42
C VAL A 24 -36.00 30.27 -6.00
N ILE A 25 -36.93 29.44 -5.53
CA ILE A 25 -36.66 28.03 -5.21
C ILE A 25 -36.27 27.25 -6.47
N GLN A 26 -36.94 27.50 -7.60
CA GLN A 26 -36.62 26.83 -8.86
C GLN A 26 -35.22 27.22 -9.37
N THR A 27 -34.87 28.50 -9.35
CA THR A 27 -33.55 28.97 -9.80
C THR A 27 -32.43 28.49 -8.87
N SER A 28 -32.64 28.53 -7.56
CA SER A 28 -31.65 28.01 -6.60
C SER A 28 -31.47 26.49 -6.73
N LYS A 29 -32.55 25.74 -6.99
CA LYS A 29 -32.45 24.30 -7.26
C LYS A 29 -31.64 24.03 -8.53
N THR A 30 -31.88 24.75 -9.62
CA THR A 30 -31.11 24.59 -10.86
C THR A 30 -29.64 24.96 -10.69
N ASP A 31 -29.32 25.99 -9.89
CA ASP A 31 -27.95 26.38 -9.61
C ASP A 31 -27.20 25.34 -8.76
N VAL A 32 -27.91 24.71 -7.81
CA VAL A 32 -27.38 23.59 -7.01
C VAL A 32 -27.16 22.36 -7.88
N ASP A 33 -28.12 22.01 -8.73
CA ASP A 33 -28.01 20.87 -9.64
C ASP A 33 -26.81 21.03 -10.60
N LYS A 34 -26.61 22.24 -11.14
CA LYS A 34 -25.44 22.55 -11.98
C LYS A 34 -24.12 22.43 -11.21
N LYS A 35 -24.06 22.92 -9.97
CA LYS A 35 -22.87 22.78 -9.12
C LYS A 35 -22.58 21.32 -8.77
N LEU A 36 -23.61 20.51 -8.57
CA LEU A 36 -23.46 19.07 -8.34
C LEU A 36 -22.87 18.36 -9.55
N GLU A 37 -23.33 18.71 -10.76
CA GLU A 37 -22.80 18.18 -12.01
C GLU A 37 -21.31 18.55 -12.20
N GLU A 38 -20.96 19.83 -12.02
CA GLU A 38 -19.55 20.28 -12.08
C GLU A 38 -18.67 19.62 -11.00
N MET A 39 -19.22 19.35 -9.81
CA MET A 39 -18.51 18.62 -8.76
C MET A 39 -18.32 17.16 -9.14
N GLN A 40 -19.32 16.52 -9.74
CA GLN A 40 -19.24 15.14 -10.19
C GLN A 40 -18.15 14.98 -11.26
N GLU A 41 -18.11 15.85 -12.27
CA GLU A 41 -17.07 15.83 -13.30
C GLU A 41 -15.65 15.98 -12.72
N LYS A 42 -15.50 16.85 -11.71
CA LYS A 42 -14.22 17.04 -11.00
C LYS A 42 -13.82 15.78 -10.21
N ILE A 43 -14.78 15.15 -9.54
CA ILE A 43 -14.55 13.90 -8.80
C ILE A 43 -14.13 12.77 -9.75
N ASP A 44 -14.79 12.65 -10.91
CA ASP A 44 -14.46 11.63 -11.90
C ASP A 44 -13.05 11.85 -12.47
N THR A 45 -12.71 13.11 -12.79
CA THR A 45 -11.37 13.48 -13.25
C THR A 45 -10.31 13.20 -12.19
N GLN A 46 -10.56 13.56 -10.93
CA GLN A 46 -9.65 13.28 -9.82
C GLN A 46 -9.48 11.78 -9.60
N SER A 47 -10.55 11.00 -9.69
CA SER A 47 -10.52 9.54 -9.54
C SER A 47 -9.62 8.91 -10.60
N LEU A 48 -9.71 9.39 -11.84
CA LEU A 48 -8.86 8.95 -12.94
C LEU A 48 -7.38 9.30 -12.71
N ILE A 49 -7.09 10.53 -12.25
CA ILE A 49 -5.72 10.96 -11.92
C ILE A 49 -5.13 10.11 -10.80
N ILE A 50 -5.89 9.92 -9.71
CA ILE A 50 -5.47 9.10 -8.57
C ILE A 50 -5.19 7.66 -9.02
N TRP A 51 -6.06 7.10 -9.86
CA TRP A 51 -5.86 5.77 -10.42
C TRP A 51 -4.56 5.68 -11.23
N HIS A 52 -4.28 6.65 -12.11
CA HIS A 52 -3.04 6.70 -12.87
C HIS A 52 -1.80 6.83 -11.97
N GLN A 53 -1.87 7.67 -10.94
CA GLN A 53 -0.79 7.84 -9.96
C GLN A 53 -0.53 6.54 -9.19
N GLN A 54 -1.58 5.87 -8.73
CA GLN A 54 -1.45 4.59 -8.04
C GLN A 54 -0.81 3.53 -8.96
N MET A 55 -1.29 3.39 -10.19
CA MET A 55 -0.72 2.46 -11.17
C MET A 55 0.75 2.75 -11.48
N PHE A 56 1.14 4.03 -11.50
CA PHE A 56 2.52 4.44 -11.71
C PHE A 56 3.41 4.09 -10.52
N LEU A 57 2.97 4.39 -9.30
CA LEU A 57 3.68 4.06 -8.08
C LEU A 57 3.85 2.55 -7.92
N GLU A 58 2.82 1.75 -8.22
CA GLU A 58 2.90 0.30 -8.19
C GLU A 58 3.91 -0.27 -9.19
N LYS A 59 4.05 0.35 -10.38
CA LYS A 59 5.07 -0.06 -11.37
C LYS A 59 6.48 0.25 -10.89
N ILE A 60 6.69 1.43 -10.30
CA ILE A 60 8.00 1.79 -9.73
C ILE A 60 8.34 0.85 -8.60
N ASP A 61 7.43 0.65 -7.65
CA ASP A 61 7.70 -0.18 -6.48
C ASP A 61 7.92 -1.65 -6.87
N ARG A 62 7.20 -2.16 -7.88
CA ARG A 62 7.48 -3.48 -8.45
C ARG A 62 8.92 -3.57 -8.98
N LYS A 63 9.35 -2.59 -9.79
CA LYS A 63 10.70 -2.56 -10.36
C LYS A 63 11.78 -2.46 -9.28
N GLU A 64 11.55 -1.68 -8.23
CA GLU A 64 12.49 -1.56 -7.12
C GLU A 64 12.55 -2.80 -6.23
N ARG A 65 11.46 -3.58 -6.14
CA ARG A 65 11.41 -4.82 -5.34
C ARG A 65 11.77 -6.08 -6.12
N GLU A 66 11.82 -6.00 -7.45
CA GLU A 66 12.14 -7.14 -8.31
C GLU A 66 13.47 -7.81 -7.97
N ASN A 67 14.45 -7.06 -7.46
CA ASN A 67 15.75 -7.62 -7.07
C ASN A 67 15.88 -7.90 -5.56
N LYS A 68 14.80 -7.70 -4.80
CA LYS A 68 14.82 -7.78 -3.33
C LYS A 68 14.31 -9.12 -2.80
N LEU A 69 14.97 -9.60 -1.75
CA LEU A 69 14.63 -10.79 -0.99
C LEU A 69 14.44 -10.45 0.47
N VAL A 70 13.55 -11.19 1.14
CA VAL A 70 13.33 -11.09 2.58
C VAL A 70 13.74 -12.40 3.25
N LEU A 71 14.75 -12.32 4.10
CA LEU A 71 15.14 -13.40 5.01
C LEU A 71 14.39 -13.27 6.32
N LEU A 72 13.76 -14.36 6.77
CA LEU A 72 13.02 -14.47 8.02
C LEU A 72 13.70 -15.50 8.91
N GLY A 73 13.64 -15.31 10.23
CA GLY A 73 14.16 -16.28 11.20
C GLY A 73 15.67 -16.19 11.49
N VAL A 74 16.36 -15.20 10.92
CA VAL A 74 17.79 -14.96 11.18
C VAL A 74 18.00 -14.35 12.56
N ALA A 75 18.89 -14.96 13.34
CA ALA A 75 19.27 -14.52 14.69
C ALA A 75 19.65 -13.03 14.72
N ASP A 76 19.12 -12.27 15.69
CA ASP A 76 19.36 -10.82 15.83
C ASP A 76 20.81 -10.51 16.27
N GLN A 77 21.20 -9.24 16.30
CA GLN A 77 22.58 -8.77 16.54
C GLN A 77 23.24 -9.31 17.84
N ASN A 78 22.44 -9.72 18.83
CA ASN A 78 22.92 -10.27 20.09
C ASN A 78 22.95 -11.81 20.15
N GLU A 79 22.52 -12.50 19.07
CA GLU A 79 22.50 -13.95 18.97
C GLU A 79 23.49 -14.42 17.88
N ALA A 80 24.44 -15.27 18.27
CA ALA A 80 25.38 -15.88 17.33
C ALA A 80 24.68 -16.99 16.53
N MET A 81 24.81 -16.94 15.21
CA MET A 81 24.48 -18.08 14.34
C MET A 81 25.80 -18.68 13.88
N GLU A 82 26.11 -19.89 14.34
CA GLU A 82 27.36 -20.60 14.03
C GLU A 82 28.64 -19.78 14.30
N GLY A 83 28.64 -18.90 15.30
CA GLY A 83 29.78 -18.02 15.60
C GLY A 83 29.88 -16.74 14.75
N ALA A 84 28.91 -16.48 13.86
CA ALA A 84 28.77 -15.19 13.21
C ALA A 84 27.89 -14.26 14.06
N THR A 85 28.42 -13.09 14.39
CA THR A 85 27.73 -12.02 15.14
C THR A 85 27.16 -10.96 14.19
N ASN A 86 27.88 -10.66 13.11
CA ASN A 86 27.48 -9.68 12.10
C ASN A 86 26.48 -10.26 11.09
N ASP A 87 25.61 -9.40 10.57
CA ASP A 87 24.59 -9.81 9.61
C ASP A 87 25.21 -10.29 8.28
N GLU A 88 26.28 -9.65 7.82
CA GLU A 88 27.03 -10.06 6.62
C GLU A 88 27.55 -11.49 6.70
N ASP A 89 28.15 -11.86 7.84
CA ASP A 89 28.71 -13.20 8.04
C ASP A 89 27.60 -14.25 8.15
N LYS A 90 26.46 -13.89 8.74
CA LYS A 90 25.27 -14.76 8.76
C LYS A 90 24.72 -14.99 7.36
N ILE A 91 24.68 -13.94 6.53
CA ILE A 91 24.22 -14.05 5.13
C ILE A 91 25.18 -14.93 4.32
N LYS A 92 26.50 -14.76 4.47
CA LYS A 92 27.49 -15.61 3.80
C LYS A 92 27.32 -17.09 4.15
N LYS A 93 27.13 -17.43 5.42
CA LYS A 93 26.88 -18.81 5.85
C LYS A 93 25.59 -19.39 5.27
N ILE A 94 24.52 -18.58 5.22
CA ILE A 94 23.26 -18.97 4.58
C ILE A 94 23.48 -19.24 3.08
N TRP A 95 24.29 -18.43 2.39
CA TRP A 95 24.64 -18.66 0.99
C TRP A 95 25.52 -19.88 0.76
N GLU A 96 26.52 -20.11 1.61
CA GLU A 96 27.33 -21.33 1.60
C GLU A 96 26.46 -22.57 1.81
N ALA A 97 25.52 -22.53 2.76
CA ALA A 97 24.59 -23.62 3.02
C ALA A 97 23.63 -23.88 1.85
N ILE A 98 23.25 -22.84 1.11
CA ILE A 98 22.42 -22.94 -0.11
C ILE A 98 23.23 -23.46 -1.30
N GLY A 99 24.56 -23.35 -1.27
CA GLY A 99 25.43 -23.59 -2.42
C GLY A 99 25.27 -22.51 -3.48
N ASP A 100 25.15 -21.25 -3.05
CA ASP A 100 25.17 -20.10 -3.95
C ASP A 100 26.33 -19.16 -3.67
N SER A 101 26.76 -18.45 -4.71
CA SER A 101 27.84 -17.46 -4.66
C SER A 101 27.37 -16.08 -5.11
N THR A 102 26.07 -15.84 -5.01
CA THR A 102 25.44 -14.62 -5.47
C THR A 102 25.99 -13.40 -4.74
N GLU A 103 26.34 -12.37 -5.51
CA GLU A 103 26.74 -11.07 -4.96
C GLU A 103 25.53 -10.34 -4.35
N VAL A 104 25.68 -9.97 -3.08
CA VAL A 104 24.69 -9.16 -2.34
C VAL A 104 25.12 -7.70 -2.45
N HIS A 105 24.28 -6.86 -3.07
CA HIS A 105 24.55 -5.43 -3.18
C HIS A 105 24.34 -4.69 -1.87
N SER A 106 23.23 -4.99 -1.20
CA SER A 106 22.87 -4.33 0.05
C SER A 106 22.08 -5.27 0.95
N HIS A 107 22.19 -5.03 2.26
CA HIS A 107 21.40 -5.73 3.26
C HIS A 107 20.92 -4.73 4.34
N ARG A 108 19.71 -4.93 4.84
CA ARG A 108 19.12 -4.07 5.87
C ARG A 108 18.13 -4.84 6.74
N ARG A 109 18.21 -4.70 8.06
CA ARG A 109 17.15 -5.21 8.96
C ARG A 109 15.89 -4.37 8.90
N LEU A 110 14.76 -5.06 8.82
CA LEU A 110 13.42 -4.48 8.80
C LEU A 110 12.80 -4.47 10.20
N GLY A 111 12.09 -3.40 10.52
CA GLY A 111 11.33 -3.27 11.77
C GLY A 111 12.15 -2.81 12.98
N ILE A 112 11.44 -2.68 14.10
CA ILE A 112 11.99 -2.25 15.38
C ILE A 112 12.43 -3.50 16.15
N LEU A 113 13.52 -3.39 16.93
CA LEU A 113 13.98 -4.47 17.78
C LEU A 113 12.91 -4.76 18.84
N ASP A 114 12.42 -5.99 18.89
CA ASP A 114 11.51 -6.43 19.94
C ASP A 114 12.31 -6.76 21.20
N PRO A 115 12.09 -6.06 22.34
CA PRO A 115 12.79 -6.34 23.59
C PRO A 115 12.45 -7.73 24.16
N SER A 116 11.35 -8.35 23.73
CA SER A 116 10.96 -9.70 24.17
C SER A 116 11.73 -10.83 23.49
N GLY A 117 12.43 -10.56 22.38
CA GLY A 117 13.18 -11.55 21.60
C GLY A 117 12.32 -12.64 20.94
N THR A 118 10.99 -12.57 21.04
CA THR A 118 10.09 -13.60 20.52
C THR A 118 10.01 -13.61 18.99
N LYS A 119 10.18 -12.45 18.36
CA LYS A 119 10.20 -12.31 16.89
C LYS A 119 11.52 -11.75 16.41
N ARG A 120 12.24 -12.57 15.64
CA ARG A 120 13.47 -12.17 14.95
C ARG A 120 13.16 -11.21 13.81
N ARG A 121 13.91 -10.11 13.72
CA ARG A 121 13.70 -9.13 12.65
C ARG A 121 14.06 -9.71 11.27
N PRO A 122 13.23 -9.47 10.25
CA PRO A 122 13.58 -9.84 8.88
C PRO A 122 14.79 -9.05 8.38
N ILE A 123 15.58 -9.64 7.48
CA ILE A 123 16.62 -8.95 6.72
C ILE A 123 16.13 -8.80 5.28
N LEU A 124 16.10 -7.56 4.79
CA LEU A 124 15.95 -7.24 3.38
C LEU A 124 17.31 -7.36 2.71
N LEU A 125 17.38 -8.11 1.62
CA LEU A 125 18.57 -8.25 0.78
C LEU A 125 18.28 -7.75 -0.61
N GLU A 126 19.27 -7.14 -1.23
CA GLU A 126 19.25 -6.74 -2.63
C GLU A 126 20.30 -7.54 -3.40
N VAL A 127 19.83 -8.17 -4.47
CA VAL A 127 20.62 -9.06 -5.33
C VAL A 127 20.90 -8.35 -6.65
N ALA A 128 21.99 -8.70 -7.34
CA ALA A 128 22.34 -8.12 -8.64
C ALA A 128 21.25 -8.27 -9.71
N SER A 129 20.57 -9.42 -9.76
CA SER A 129 19.60 -9.70 -10.80
C SER A 129 18.39 -10.50 -10.33
N ILE A 130 17.30 -10.38 -11.11
CA ILE A 130 16.06 -11.17 -10.94
C ILE A 130 16.35 -12.67 -11.11
N THR A 131 17.25 -13.04 -12.02
CA THR A 131 17.64 -14.43 -12.26
C THR A 131 18.34 -15.03 -11.05
N ASP A 132 19.23 -14.27 -10.42
CA ASP A 132 19.93 -14.71 -9.22
C ASP A 132 18.96 -14.85 -8.05
N ARG A 133 18.04 -13.88 -7.90
CA ARG A 133 16.95 -13.95 -6.92
C ARG A 133 16.14 -15.25 -7.06
N ASP A 134 15.72 -15.58 -8.27
CA ASP A 134 14.90 -16.77 -8.52
C ASP A 134 15.71 -18.07 -8.34
N ALA A 135 16.99 -18.09 -8.73
CA ALA A 135 17.89 -19.21 -8.46
C ALA A 135 18.06 -19.47 -6.96
N VAL A 136 18.28 -18.42 -6.18
CA VAL A 136 18.37 -18.47 -4.72
C VAL A 136 17.08 -19.03 -4.12
N LEU A 137 15.92 -18.59 -4.57
CA LEU A 137 14.63 -19.06 -4.04
C LEU A 137 14.37 -20.54 -4.32
N GLU A 138 14.76 -21.03 -5.49
CA GLU A 138 14.65 -22.45 -5.81
C GLU A 138 15.56 -23.31 -4.93
N LYS A 139 16.80 -22.87 -4.72
CA LYS A 139 17.75 -23.58 -3.85
C LYS A 139 17.35 -23.47 -2.38
N ALA A 140 16.81 -22.33 -1.94
CA ALA A 140 16.35 -22.08 -0.58
C ALA A 140 15.26 -23.05 -0.11
N LYS A 141 14.47 -23.65 -1.03
CA LYS A 141 13.52 -24.72 -0.70
C LYS A 141 14.19 -25.91 -0.01
N ARG A 142 15.46 -26.18 -0.33
CA ARG A 142 16.27 -27.26 0.24
C ARG A 142 16.85 -26.92 1.61
N MET A 143 16.81 -25.66 2.06
CA MET A 143 17.33 -25.32 3.40
C MET A 143 16.58 -26.01 4.52
N LYS A 144 15.28 -26.29 4.33
CA LYS A 144 14.48 -27.01 5.32
C LYS A 144 15.00 -28.43 5.60
N THR A 145 15.76 -29.01 4.68
CA THR A 145 16.33 -30.36 4.85
C THR A 145 17.72 -30.34 5.50
N LEU A 146 18.34 -29.16 5.68
CA LEU A 146 19.69 -29.01 6.25
C LEU A 146 19.72 -29.05 7.79
N GLY A 147 18.56 -29.07 8.46
CA GLY A 147 18.44 -29.14 9.91
C GLY A 147 18.66 -27.80 10.63
N THR A 148 18.81 -27.83 11.96
CA THR A 148 19.03 -26.62 12.78
C THR A 148 20.43 -26.05 12.56
N PRO A 149 20.61 -24.74 12.37
CA PRO A 149 19.64 -23.64 12.58
C PRO A 149 18.87 -23.18 11.32
N TYR A 150 19.09 -23.81 10.17
CA TYR A 150 18.55 -23.39 8.87
C TYR A 150 17.09 -23.75 8.65
N ASP A 151 16.58 -24.75 9.36
CA ASP A 151 15.18 -25.20 9.36
C ASP A 151 14.17 -24.08 9.69
N LYS A 152 14.59 -23.12 10.52
CA LYS A 152 13.79 -21.96 10.95
C LYS A 152 13.95 -20.74 10.04
N ILE A 153 14.87 -20.79 9.06
CA ILE A 153 15.15 -19.68 8.16
C ILE A 153 14.27 -19.81 6.91
N TYR A 154 13.58 -18.73 6.57
CA TYR A 154 12.75 -18.67 5.36
C TYR A 154 13.19 -17.53 4.46
N ILE A 155 13.28 -17.79 3.16
CA ILE A 155 13.58 -16.77 2.14
C ILE A 155 12.33 -16.58 1.30
N LYS A 156 11.90 -15.33 1.15
CA LYS A 156 10.73 -14.96 0.34
C LYS A 156 11.08 -13.81 -0.59
N LYS A 157 10.30 -13.67 -1.68
CA LYS A 157 10.32 -12.47 -2.51
C LYS A 157 9.81 -11.28 -1.69
N ASP A 158 10.44 -10.12 -1.86
CA ASP A 158 9.82 -8.87 -1.48
C ASP A 158 8.74 -8.55 -2.52
N THR A 159 7.48 -8.61 -2.10
CA THR A 159 6.34 -8.39 -2.97
C THR A 159 5.44 -7.32 -2.36
N HIS A 160 4.89 -6.45 -3.21
CA HIS A 160 3.97 -5.41 -2.78
C HIS A 160 2.75 -6.03 -2.06
N PRO A 161 2.26 -5.43 -0.95
CA PRO A 161 1.09 -5.92 -0.22
C PRO A 161 -0.13 -6.22 -1.10
N THR A 162 -0.44 -5.36 -2.07
CA THR A 162 -1.53 -5.57 -3.06
C THR A 162 -1.42 -6.90 -3.80
N VAL A 163 -0.21 -7.39 -4.07
CA VAL A 163 0.01 -8.69 -4.74
C VAL A 163 -0.05 -9.85 -3.74
N ARG A 164 0.26 -9.59 -2.46
CA ARG A 164 0.29 -10.61 -1.41
C ARG A 164 -1.09 -11.11 -0.98
N GLN A 165 -2.17 -10.38 -1.25
CA GLN A 165 -3.54 -10.72 -0.81
C GLN A 165 -3.57 -11.21 0.65
N GLU A 166 -2.98 -10.43 1.57
CA GLU A 166 -3.19 -10.63 3.02
C GLU A 166 -4.55 -10.06 3.45
#